data_AF-A0A453M1H8-F1
#
_entry.id   AF-A0A453M1H8-F1
#
_cell.length_a   1.000
_cell.length_b   1.000
_cell.length_c   1.000
_cell.angle_alpha   90.00
_cell.angle_beta   90.00
_cell.angle_gamma   90.00
#
_symmetry.space_group_name_H-M   'P 1'
#
loop_
_entity.id
_entity.type
_entity.pdbx_description
1 polymer ?
#
loop_
_entity_poly.entity_id
_entity_poly.type
_entity_poly.pdbx_seq_one_letter_code
_entity_poly.pdbx_strand_id
1 'polypeptide(L)' 'QGSISISMSLHHTTFCFVCCHLTSGEKEGDELRRNSDVMEILRKTRFPRVRGCGDVKSPETILEHE' A
#
# COMPACT_ATOMS: atom_id res chain seq x y z
N GLN A 1 -8.68 11.23 6.73
CA GLN A 1 -7.43 10.82 6.07
C GLN A 1 -7.62 9.53 5.29
N GLY A 2 -6.71 9.22 4.37
CA GLY A 2 -6.81 8.02 3.55
C GLY A 2 -5.65 7.86 2.57
N SER A 3 -5.75 6.85 1.72
CA SER A 3 -4.76 6.56 0.69
C SER A 3 -5.40 5.99 -0.57
N ILE A 4 -4.67 6.10 -1.68
CA ILE A 4 -4.92 5.38 -2.92
C ILE A 4 -3.62 4.64 -3.25
N SER A 5 -3.74 3.38 -3.66
CA SER A 5 -2.61 2.54 -4.01
C SER A 5 -2.83 1.84 -5.35
N ILE A 6 -1.76 1.71 -6.12
CA ILE A 6 -1.74 1.01 -7.41
C ILE A 6 -0.66 -0.06 -7.35
N SER A 7 -1.05 -1.30 -7.65
CA SER A 7 -0.13 -2.44 -7.87
C SER A 7 -0.06 -2.73 -9.36
N MET A 8 1.15 -2.95 -9.87
CA MET A 8 1.39 -3.36 -11.24
C MET A 8 2.64 -4.24 -11.37
N SER A 9 2.76 -4.94 -12.49
CA SER A 9 3.96 -5.71 -12.84
C SER A 9 4.49 -5.27 -14.20
N LEU A 10 5.80 -5.11 -14.29
CA LEU A 10 6.51 -4.84 -15.54
C LEU A 10 7.61 -5.90 -15.72
N HIS A 11 7.45 -6.75 -16.74
CA HIS A 11 8.23 -7.97 -16.92
C HIS A 11 8.18 -8.85 -15.65
N HIS A 12 9.31 -9.02 -14.97
CA HIS A 12 9.46 -9.84 -13.77
C HIS A 12 9.57 -9.00 -12.49
N THR A 13 9.29 -7.69 -12.56
CA THR A 13 9.38 -6.77 -11.41
C THR A 13 8.00 -6.24 -11.07
N THR A 14 7.66 -6.27 -9.78
CA THR A 14 6.42 -5.71 -9.25
C THR A 14 6.65 -4.29 -8.72
N PHE A 15 5.66 -3.42 -8.87
CA PHE A 15 5.72 -2.04 -8.41
C PHE A 15 4.43 -1.71 -7.64
N CYS A 16 4.57 -1.03 -6.50
CA CYS A 16 3.47 -0.48 -5.74
C CYS A 16 3.64 1.02 -5.53
N PHE A 17 2.70 1.81 -6.03
CA PHE A 17 2.66 3.25 -5.81
C PHE A 17 1.59 3.57 -4.77
N VAL A 18 1.96 4.31 -3.72
CA VAL A 18 1.05 4.68 -2.62
C VAL A 18 1.02 6.20 -2.49
N CYS A 19 -0.15 6.78 -2.73
CA CYS A 19 -0.43 8.18 -2.41
C CYS A 19 -1.26 8.22 -1.12
N CYS A 20 -0.80 8.97 -0.12
CA CYS A 20 -1.49 9.05 1.16
C CYS A 20 -1.62 10.48 1.66
N HIS A 21 -2.70 10.72 2.38
CA HIS A 21 -2.89 11.92 3.19
C HIS A 21 -2.93 11.48 4.65
N LEU A 22 -1.85 11.81 5.38
CA LEU A 22 -1.62 11.38 6.76
C LEU A 22 -2.01 12.45 7.82
N THR A 23 -1.90 12.12 9.12
CA THR A 23 -2.30 13.03 10.21
C THR A 23 -1.36 14.22 10.16
N SER A 24 -1.93 15.41 10.01
CA SER A 24 -1.21 16.68 10.08
C SER A 24 -1.17 17.22 11.51
N GLY A 25 -0.15 18.01 11.85
CA GLY A 25 -0.02 18.69 13.14
C GLY A 25 1.24 18.27 13.90
N GLU A 26 1.57 19.04 14.94
CA GLU A 26 2.77 18.88 15.78
C GLU A 26 2.46 18.74 17.27
N LYS A 27 1.20 18.52 17.65
CA LYS A 27 0.80 18.28 19.04
C LYS A 27 1.29 16.91 19.51
N GLU A 28 1.40 16.75 20.82
CA GLU A 28 1.67 15.45 21.42
C GLU A 28 0.65 14.39 20.94
N GLY A 29 1.18 13.26 20.46
CA GLY A 29 0.38 12.18 19.88
C GLY A 29 0.03 12.34 18.39
N ASP A 30 0.31 13.46 17.72
CA ASP A 30 0.15 13.57 16.25
C ASP A 30 1.07 12.59 15.52
N GLU A 31 2.29 12.37 16.02
CA GLU A 31 3.19 11.33 15.49
C GLU A 31 2.63 9.92 15.61
N LEU A 32 2.10 9.56 16.79
CA LEU A 32 1.50 8.25 17.01
C LEU A 32 0.29 8.03 16.09
N ARG A 33 -0.54 9.05 15.89
CA ARG A 33 -1.67 9.00 14.97
C ARG A 33 -1.20 8.83 13.52
N ARG A 34 -0.19 9.58 13.08
CA ARG A 34 0.41 9.44 11.75
C ARG A 34 0.98 8.03 11.51
N ASN A 35 1.62 7.44 12.51
CA ASN A 35 2.11 6.05 12.43
C ASN A 35 0.95 5.06 12.36
N SER A 36 -0.12 5.28 13.15
CA SER A 36 -1.34 4.47 13.09
C SER A 36 -2.01 4.53 11.71
N ASP A 37 -2.01 5.68 11.05
CA ASP A 37 -2.56 5.82 9.69
C ASP A 37 -1.79 4.96 8.69
N VAL A 38 -0.45 4.96 8.75
CA VAL A 38 0.40 4.09 7.91
C VAL A 38 0.07 2.62 8.16
N MET A 39 -0.04 2.21 9.42
CA MET A 39 -0.40 0.83 9.77
C MET A 39 -1.78 0.45 9.25
N GLU A 40 -2.74 1.37 9.29
CA GLU A 40 -4.08 1.15 8.74
C GLU A 40 -4.07 1.03 7.21
N ILE A 41 -3.28 1.86 6.51
CA ILE A 41 -3.10 1.79 5.06
C ILE A 41 -2.53 0.43 4.65
N LEU A 42 -1.45 -0.01 5.29
CA LEU A 42 -0.83 -1.32 5.03
C LEU A 42 -1.81 -2.46 5.31
N ARG A 43 -2.56 -2.38 6.41
CA ARG A 43 -3.49 -3.42 6.82
C ARG A 43 -4.71 -3.52 5.90
N LYS A 44 -5.27 -2.38 5.47
CA LYS A 44 -6.53 -2.32 4.71
C LYS A 44 -6.34 -2.42 3.20
N THR A 45 -5.19 -2.05 2.66
CA THR A 45 -4.95 -2.12 1.21
C THR A 45 -4.90 -3.57 0.75
N ARG A 46 -5.74 -3.90 -0.23
CA ARG A 46 -5.78 -5.20 -0.90
C ARG A 46 -5.89 -4.98 -2.39
N PHE A 47 -5.06 -5.67 -3.15
CA PHE A 47 -5.09 -5.67 -4.60
C PHE A 47 -5.87 -6.89 -5.10
N PRO A 48 -6.67 -6.76 -6.17
CA PRO A 48 -7.35 -7.90 -6.75
C PRO A 48 -6.33 -8.85 -7.36
N ARG A 49 -6.58 -10.16 -7.23
CA ARG A 49 -5.79 -11.17 -7.94
C ARG A 49 -5.96 -10.99 -9.44
N VAL A 50 -4.87 -10.70 -10.14
CA VAL A 50 -4.86 -10.65 -11.60
C VAL A 50 -4.37 -12.00 -12.11
N ARG A 51 -5.25 -12.76 -12.78
CA ARG A 51 -4.88 -14.00 -13.48
C ARG A 51 -4.37 -13.64 -14.88
N GLY A 52 -3.08 -13.32 -14.97
CA GLY A 52 -2.38 -13.04 -16.24
C GLY A 52 -1.87 -14.31 -16.93
N CYS A 53 -1.43 -14.16 -18.19
CA CYS A 53 -0.77 -15.22 -18.96
C CYS A 53 0.65 -15.44 -18.44
N GLY A 54 0.83 -16.49 -17.63
CA GLY A 54 2.10 -16.81 -16.98
C GLY A 54 1.93 -16.72 -15.47
N ASP A 55 2.23 -17.83 -14.80
CA ASP A 55 1.93 -18.19 -13.42
C ASP A 55 2.67 -17.37 -12.34
N VAL A 56 2.76 -16.04 -12.52
CA VAL A 56 3.37 -15.13 -11.54
C VAL A 56 2.28 -14.71 -10.58
N LYS A 57 2.40 -15.10 -9.31
CA LYS A 57 1.51 -14.63 -8.24
C LYS A 57 1.57 -13.10 -8.19
N SER A 58 0.46 -12.45 -8.53
CA SER A 58 0.32 -11.00 -8.40
C SER A 58 0.27 -10.64 -6.91
N PRO A 59 1.00 -9.61 -6.46
CA PRO A 59 0.93 -9.15 -5.07
C PRO A 59 -0.49 -8.76 -4.68
N GLU A 60 -0.97 -9.28 -3.56
CA GLU A 60 -2.30 -9.01 -3.01
C GLU A 60 -2.26 -7.91 -1.94
N THR A 61 -1.07 -7.56 -1.44
CA THR A 61 -0.84 -6.53 -0.43
C THR A 61 0.34 -5.62 -0.79
N ILE A 62 0.46 -4.47 -0.13
CA ILE A 62 1.59 -3.54 -0.34
C ILE A 62 2.92 -4.24 -0.04
N LEU A 63 2.98 -5.04 1.03
CA LEU A 63 4.21 -5.70 1.50
C LEU A 63 4.67 -6.87 0.61
N GLU A 64 3.83 -7.35 -0.30
CA GLU A 64 4.19 -8.42 -1.25
C GLU A 64 4.95 -7.90 -2.49
N HIS A 65 5.32 -6.62 -2.51
CA HIS A 65 6.15 -6.02 -3.57
C HIS A 65 7.64 -5.90 -3.18
N GLU A 66 8.02 -6.38 -1.98
CA GLU A 66 9.41 -6.50 -1.51
C GLU A 66 10.13 -7.73 -2.09
#